data_AF-A0A954ED02-F1
#
_entry.id   AF-A0A954ED02-F1
#
_cell.length_a   1.000
_cell.length_b   1.000
_cell.length_c   1.000
_cell.angle_alpha   90.00
_cell.angle_beta   90.00
_cell.angle_gamma   90.00
#
_symmetry.space_group_name_H-M   'P 1'
#
loop_
_entity.id
_entity.type
_entity.pdbx_description
1 polymer ?
#
loop_
_entity_poly.entity_id
_entity_poly.type
_entity_poly.pdbx_seq_one_letter_code
_entity_poly.pdbx_strand_id
1 'polypeptide(L)'
;MMKISGVGISQTQWTIPKGMVDNQTANQSSGLKIPQDQLDLSPVARMMAELDSISANDPSRNELISRIRSEIEQGVYDTDEKLEMALTKFLQDLQSDTDSSR
;
A
#
# COMPACT_ATOMS: atom_id res chain seq x y z
N MET A 1 -19.19 52.50 -0.13
CA MET A 1 -18.69 51.59 0.92
C MET A 1 -19.88 50.89 1.56
N MET A 2 -20.03 49.58 1.32
CA MET A 2 -21.10 48.76 1.88
C MET A 2 -20.48 47.80 2.90
N LYS A 3 -20.99 47.82 4.14
CA LYS A 3 -20.62 46.89 5.20
C LYS A 3 -21.66 45.77 5.23
N ILE A 4 -21.26 44.56 4.85
CA ILE A 4 -22.06 43.35 5.01
C ILE A 4 -21.63 42.67 6.30
N SER A 5 -22.53 42.69 7.28
CA SER A 5 -22.37 41.97 8.55
C SER A 5 -22.71 40.50 8.34
N GLY A 6 -21.71 39.62 8.41
CA GLY A 6 -21.93 38.18 8.50
C GLY A 6 -22.33 37.80 9.92
N VAL A 7 -23.48 37.16 10.07
CA VAL A 7 -23.95 36.52 11.32
C VAL A 7 -22.93 35.45 11.73
N GLY A 8 -22.14 35.76 12.75
CA GLY A 8 -21.29 34.79 13.43
C GLY A 8 -22.14 33.95 14.37
N ILE A 9 -22.24 32.66 14.06
CA ILE A 9 -22.80 31.64 14.95
C ILE A 9 -22.06 31.62 16.29
N SER A 10 -22.85 31.53 17.35
CA SER A 10 -22.48 31.66 18.75
C SER A 10 -21.42 30.65 19.20
N GLN A 11 -20.45 31.14 19.96
CA GLN A 11 -19.45 30.34 20.66
C GLN A 11 -20.13 29.42 21.69
N THR A 12 -19.92 28.11 21.59
CA THR A 12 -20.00 27.23 22.76
C THR A 12 -18.59 26.99 23.27
N GLN A 13 -18.25 27.75 24.31
CA GLN A 13 -17.04 27.58 25.11
C GLN A 13 -17.08 26.20 25.80
N TRP A 14 -16.12 25.33 25.48
CA TRP A 14 -15.84 24.14 26.26
C TRP A 14 -14.62 24.43 27.13
N THR A 15 -14.83 24.59 28.44
CA THR A 15 -13.75 24.85 29.40
C THR A 15 -12.99 23.57 29.69
N ILE A 16 -11.75 23.49 29.23
CA ILE A 16 -10.82 22.39 29.55
C ILE A 16 -10.16 22.71 30.91
N PRO A 17 -10.22 21.84 31.93
CA PRO A 17 -9.49 22.06 33.17
C PRO A 17 -7.99 22.06 32.92
N LYS A 18 -7.33 23.08 33.50
CA LYS A 18 -5.90 23.36 33.38
C LYS A 18 -5.10 22.31 34.13
N GLY A 19 -4.48 21.39 33.42
CA GLY A 19 -3.61 20.40 34.03
C GLY A 19 -3.00 19.43 33.03
N MET A 20 -2.00 19.90 32.28
CA MET A 20 -0.71 19.24 31.99
C MET A 20 -0.15 19.81 30.67
N VAL A 21 0.95 20.53 30.82
CA VAL A 21 1.63 21.33 29.80
C VAL A 21 2.70 20.46 29.13
N ASP A 22 2.67 20.49 27.80
CA ASP A 22 3.70 20.30 26.78
C ASP A 22 4.97 19.46 27.03
N ASN A 23 5.24 18.59 26.06
CA ASN A 23 6.53 18.64 25.36
C ASN A 23 6.32 18.33 23.86
N GLN A 24 6.03 19.35 23.06
CA GLN A 24 5.93 19.25 21.61
C GLN A 24 7.29 19.57 20.97
N THR A 25 8.02 18.55 20.50
CA THR A 25 9.05 18.75 19.48
C THR A 25 8.36 18.87 18.14
N ALA A 26 8.14 20.11 17.70
CA ALA A 26 7.54 20.43 16.43
C ALA A 26 8.49 20.07 15.28
N ASN A 27 8.13 19.06 14.49
CA ASN A 27 8.27 19.10 13.04
C ASN A 27 7.48 17.96 12.41
N GLN A 28 6.20 18.14 12.14
CA GLN A 28 5.47 17.28 11.21
C GLN A 28 4.51 18.17 10.43
N SER A 29 4.68 18.19 9.11
CA SER A 29 3.75 18.77 8.16
C SER A 29 2.34 18.32 8.50
N SER A 30 1.41 19.27 8.60
CA SER A 30 0.00 19.00 8.85
C SER A 30 -0.64 18.41 7.59
N GLY A 31 -0.28 17.17 7.26
CA GLY A 31 -0.99 16.37 6.29
C GLY A 31 -2.40 16.09 6.81
N LEU A 32 -3.40 16.19 5.93
CA LEU A 32 -4.75 15.69 6.22
C LEU A 32 -4.64 14.28 6.79
N LYS A 33 -5.23 14.03 7.97
CA LYS A 33 -5.34 12.66 8.50
C LYS A 33 -6.36 11.89 7.67
N ILE A 34 -5.88 11.00 6.82
CA ILE A 34 -6.71 10.03 6.11
C ILE A 34 -7.33 9.10 7.16
N PRO A 35 -8.66 8.88 7.14
CA PRO A 35 -9.30 7.93 8.05
C PRO A 35 -8.74 6.53 7.79
N GLN A 36 -8.25 5.88 8.86
CA GLN A 36 -7.73 4.51 8.80
C GLN A 36 -8.90 3.55 9.05
N ASP A 37 -9.21 2.74 8.06
CA ASP A 37 -10.18 1.66 8.23
C ASP A 37 -9.54 0.51 9.04
N GLN A 38 -10.32 -0.11 9.93
CA GLN A 38 -9.85 -1.22 10.76
C GLN A 38 -10.51 -2.52 10.30
N LEU A 39 -9.70 -3.46 9.80
CA LEU A 39 -10.16 -4.77 9.38
C LEU A 39 -9.77 -5.83 10.43
N ASP A 40 -10.73 -6.67 10.83
CA ASP A 40 -10.42 -7.86 11.63
C ASP A 40 -10.10 -9.04 10.70
N LEU A 41 -8.82 -9.41 10.66
CA LEU A 41 -8.34 -10.54 9.86
C LEU A 41 -8.61 -11.85 10.59
N SER A 42 -9.19 -12.81 9.88
CA SER A 42 -9.39 -14.17 10.40
C SER A 42 -8.05 -14.82 10.77
N PRO A 43 -8.03 -15.79 11.72
CA PRO A 43 -6.81 -16.49 12.09
C PRO A 43 -6.10 -17.14 10.89
N VAL A 44 -6.86 -17.65 9.92
CA VAL A 44 -6.32 -18.26 8.69
C VAL A 44 -5.65 -17.21 7.81
N ALA A 45 -6.27 -16.04 7.62
CA ALA A 45 -5.68 -14.97 6.82
C ALA A 45 -4.34 -14.48 7.40
N ARG A 46 -4.24 -14.40 8.74
CA ARG A 46 -2.99 -14.04 9.43
C ARG A 46 -1.90 -15.10 9.22
N MET A 47 -2.24 -16.39 9.30
CA MET A 47 -1.29 -17.48 9.07
C MET A 47 -0.79 -17.51 7.62
N MET A 48 -1.66 -17.29 6.63
CA MET A 48 -1.25 -17.21 5.21
C MET A 48 -0.29 -16.04 4.98
N ALA A 49 -0.56 -14.88 5.56
CA ALA A 49 0.34 -13.73 5.47
C ALA A 49 1.72 -14.00 6.10
N GLU A 50 1.76 -14.76 7.20
CA GLU A 50 3.03 -15.18 7.82
C GLU A 50 3.82 -16.14 6.92
N LEU A 51 3.15 -17.13 6.31
CA LEU A 51 3.75 -18.04 5.33
C LEU A 51 4.32 -17.30 4.12
N ASP A 52 3.57 -16.34 3.57
CA ASP A 52 4.04 -15.50 2.47
C ASP A 52 5.26 -14.66 2.87
N SER A 53 5.28 -14.14 4.11
CA SER A 53 6.42 -13.38 4.62
C SER A 53 7.69 -14.22 4.73
N ILE A 54 7.56 -15.51 5.04
CA ILE A 54 8.69 -16.45 5.09
C ILE A 54 9.20 -16.71 3.67
N SER A 55 8.30 -16.91 2.69
CA SER A 55 8.66 -17.08 1.28
C SER A 55 9.34 -15.82 0.69
N ALA A 56 8.88 -14.63 1.07
CA ALA A 56 9.46 -13.38 0.61
C ALA A 56 10.91 -13.16 1.09
N ASN A 57 11.28 -13.74 2.24
CA ASN A 57 12.63 -13.66 2.81
C ASN A 57 13.54 -14.84 2.41
N ASP A 58 13.13 -15.66 1.44
CA ASP A 58 13.95 -16.75 0.94
C ASP A 58 15.25 -16.20 0.29
N PRO A 59 16.45 -16.55 0.80
CA PRO A 59 17.71 -16.07 0.26
C PRO A 59 17.91 -16.46 -1.22
N SER A 60 17.33 -17.58 -1.67
CA SER A 60 17.38 -17.99 -3.08
C SER A 60 16.71 -16.99 -4.01
N ARG A 61 15.72 -16.23 -3.52
CA ARG A 61 15.05 -15.17 -4.28
C ARG A 61 16.00 -14.03 -4.59
N ASN A 62 16.85 -13.62 -3.65
CA ASN A 62 17.81 -12.54 -3.86
C ASN A 62 18.89 -12.93 -4.89
N GLU A 63 19.37 -14.18 -4.83
CA GLU A 63 20.31 -14.72 -5.81
C GLU A 63 19.68 -14.77 -7.20
N LEU A 64 18.44 -15.26 -7.30
CA LEU A 64 17.68 -15.30 -8.55
C LEU A 64 17.49 -13.90 -9.14
N ILE A 65 17.09 -12.92 -8.31
CA ILE A 65 16.92 -11.53 -8.76
C ILE A 65 18.26 -10.96 -9.27
N SER A 66 19.35 -11.18 -8.55
CA SER A 66 20.69 -10.73 -8.96
C SER A 66 21.08 -11.31 -10.32
N ARG A 67 20.88 -12.62 -10.51
CA ARG A 67 21.12 -13.30 -11.78
C ARG A 67 20.27 -12.72 -12.92
N ILE A 68 18.96 -12.58 -12.70
CA ILE A 68 18.04 -12.03 -13.70
C ILE A 68 18.46 -10.62 -14.11
N ARG A 69 18.83 -9.76 -13.14
CA ARG A 69 19.33 -8.41 -13.44
C ARG A 69 20.57 -8.44 -14.33
N SER A 70 21.52 -9.31 -14.01
CA SER A 70 22.74 -9.50 -14.83
C SER A 70 22.41 -9.98 -16.25
N GLU A 71 21.48 -10.94 -16.40
CA GLU A 71 21.02 -11.41 -17.71
C GLU A 71 20.34 -10.29 -18.52
N ILE A 72 19.58 -9.40 -17.86
CA ILE A 72 18.93 -8.25 -18.50
C ILE A 72 19.97 -7.23 -18.95
N GLU A 73 20.93 -6.88 -18.10
CA GLU A 73 22.02 -5.95 -18.44
C GLU A 73 22.87 -6.45 -19.62
N GLN A 74 23.05 -7.77 -19.71
CA GLN A 74 23.74 -8.42 -20.82
C GLN A 74 22.87 -8.54 -22.09
N GLY A 75 21.57 -8.23 -22.01
CA GLY A 75 20.62 -8.35 -23.12
C GLY A 75 20.29 -9.79 -23.51
N VAL A 76 20.57 -10.77 -22.66
CA VAL A 76 20.31 -12.21 -22.90
C VAL A 76 19.10 -12.74 -22.15
N TYR A 77 18.43 -11.88 -21.39
CA TYR A 77 17.25 -12.27 -20.62
C TYR A 77 16.04 -12.55 -21.50
N ASP A 78 15.80 -11.73 -22.53
CA ASP A 78 14.64 -11.84 -23.42
C ASP A 78 14.97 -12.81 -24.56
N THR A 79 14.47 -14.05 -24.43
CA THR A 79 14.57 -15.07 -25.49
C THR A 79 13.19 -15.35 -26.07
N ASP A 80 13.15 -15.86 -27.30
CA ASP A 80 11.91 -16.19 -28.00
C ASP A 80 11.06 -17.19 -27.17
N GLU A 81 11.69 -18.19 -26.55
CA GLU A 81 10.98 -19.16 -25.71
C GLU A 81 10.35 -18.52 -24.47
N LYS A 82 11.06 -17.56 -23.83
CA LYS A 82 10.51 -16.83 -22.67
C LYS A 82 9.35 -15.94 -23.08
N LEU A 83 9.41 -15.35 -24.26
CA LEU A 83 8.31 -14.54 -24.81
C LEU A 83 7.06 -15.41 -25.07
N GLU A 84 7.22 -16.55 -25.73
CA GLU A 84 6.12 -17.49 -25.99
C GLU A 84 5.46 -17.99 -24.70
N MET A 85 6.29 -18.33 -23.70
CA MET A 85 5.79 -18.72 -22.38
C MET A 85 5.06 -17.57 -21.68
N ALA A 86 5.60 -16.36 -21.72
CA ALA A 86 4.96 -15.19 -21.12
C ALA A 86 3.60 -14.89 -21.77
N LEU A 87 3.53 -14.96 -23.10
CA LEU A 87 2.30 -14.76 -23.86
C LEU A 87 1.25 -15.83 -23.51
N THR A 88 1.66 -17.10 -23.43
CA THR A 88 0.76 -18.20 -23.06
C THR A 88 0.15 -17.99 -21.67
N LYS A 89 0.98 -17.63 -20.69
CA LYS A 89 0.50 -17.32 -19.32
C LYS A 89 -0.44 -16.13 -19.29
N PHE A 90 -0.14 -15.07 -20.04
CA PHE A 90 -0.99 -13.90 -20.14
C PHE A 90 -2.38 -14.24 -20.71
N LEU A 91 -2.44 -15.03 -21.78
CA LEU A 91 -3.72 -15.47 -22.36
C LEU A 91 -4.52 -16.36 -21.41
N GLN A 92 -3.83 -17.21 -20.64
CA GLN A 92 -4.47 -18.03 -19.61
C GLN A 92 -5.08 -17.18 -18.49
N ASP A 93 -4.37 -16.14 -18.06
CA ASP A 93 -4.83 -15.22 -17.00
C ASP A 93 -6.10 -14.46 -17.41
N LEU A 94 -6.14 -13.98 -18.67
CA LEU A 94 -7.32 -13.35 -19.25
C LEU A 94 -8.54 -14.28 -19.28
N GLN A 95 -8.34 -15.57 -19.52
CA GLN A 95 -9.43 -16.54 -19.51
C GLN A 95 -9.97 -16.77 -18.09
N SER A 96 -9.08 -16.90 -17.09
CA SER A 96 -9.51 -17.05 -15.70
C SER A 96 -10.29 -15.87 -15.16
N ASP A 97 -9.93 -14.64 -15.54
CA ASP A 97 -10.66 -13.42 -15.14
C ASP A 97 -12.07 -13.38 -15.75
N THR A 98 -12.23 -13.87 -16.99
CA THR A 98 -13.54 -13.91 -17.64
C THR A 98 -14.47 -14.99 -17.06
N ASP A 99 -13.93 -16.14 -16.65
CA ASP A 99 -14.73 -17.23 -16.06
C ASP A 99 -15.15 -16.94 -14.62
N SER A 100 -14.37 -16.15 -13.87
CA SER A 100 -14.71 -15.77 -12.49
C SER A 100 -15.83 -14.70 -12.38
N SER A 101 -16.31 -14.19 -13.51
CA SER A 101 -17.41 -13.22 -13.60
C SER A 101 -18.77 -13.83 -14.00
N ARG A 102 -18.91 -15.16 -14.03
CA ARG A 102 -20.15 -15.91 -14.30
C ARG A 102 -20.61 -16.74 -13.11
#